data_AF-A0A127B0G3-F1
#
_entry.id   AF-A0A127B0G3-F1
#
_cell.length_a   1.000
_cell.length_b   1.000
_cell.length_c   1.000
_cell.angle_alpha   90.00
_cell.angle_beta   90.00
_cell.angle_gamma   90.00
#
_symmetry.space_group_name_H-M   'P 1'
#
loop_
_entity.id
_entity.type
_entity.pdbx_description
1 polymer ?
#
loop_
_entity_poly.entity_id
_entity_poly.type
_entity_poly.pdbx_seq_one_letter_code
_entity_poly.pdbx_strand_id
1 'polypeptide(L)'
;MQCGPYHWLRKQGKVYLVDLEKHSDAIDGTWLNRKGTVVAVKWRSAVSADKREAVLKAVGTAHNSELTALTPKEEASLSGSFPDKKAWFRGREVDELSREEARIIAKNTMNGYREKQLLKPSFEKQFEADVEKIYADLFLSLSSYKDLNTETYNRIEAQIQAAGEKYVGIGNMPHVELCIAPKLEGTKGESCSQATGKSCCDKN
;
A
#
# COMPACT_ATOMS: atom_id res chain seq x y z
N MET A 1 -5.69 -0.19 17.76
CA MET A 1 -5.68 -0.73 16.38
C MET A 1 -4.25 -0.71 15.88
N GLN A 2 -3.69 -1.86 15.53
CA GLN A 2 -2.31 -1.97 15.04
C GLN A 2 -2.39 -2.16 13.52
N CYS A 3 -2.09 -1.10 12.77
CA CYS A 3 -1.88 -1.25 11.33
C CYS A 3 -0.63 -2.08 11.12
N GLY A 4 -0.82 -3.34 10.74
CA GLY A 4 0.29 -4.23 10.43
C GLY A 4 1.16 -3.66 9.30
N PRO A 5 2.48 -3.85 9.35
CA PRO A 5 3.44 -3.27 8.39
C PRO A 5 3.26 -3.76 6.94
N TYR A 6 2.46 -4.81 6.72
CA TYR A 6 2.28 -5.44 5.43
C TYR A 6 1.26 -4.74 4.50
N HIS A 7 0.46 -3.81 5.04
CA HIS A 7 -0.75 -3.28 4.38
C HIS A 7 -0.55 -1.98 3.57
N TRP A 8 0.71 -1.56 3.39
CA TRP A 8 1.04 -0.34 2.65
C TRP A 8 2.13 -0.57 1.61
N LEU A 9 2.88 -1.67 1.71
CA LEU A 9 4.01 -1.98 0.82
C LEU A 9 3.57 -2.33 -0.62
N ARG A 10 2.39 -2.95 -0.80
CA ARG A 10 1.87 -3.29 -2.14
C ARG A 10 1.53 -2.08 -3.00
N LYS A 11 1.09 -1.00 -2.36
CA LYS A 11 0.71 0.27 -3.00
C LYS A 11 1.93 1.01 -3.58
N GLN A 12 3.07 0.90 -2.91
CA GLN A 12 4.32 1.51 -3.37
C GLN A 12 4.76 0.89 -4.70
N GLY A 13 4.66 -0.43 -4.85
CA GLY A 13 5.04 -1.12 -6.08
C GLY A 13 4.29 -0.68 -7.35
N LYS A 14 3.01 -0.26 -7.21
CA LYS A 14 2.17 0.14 -8.35
C LYS A 14 2.71 1.37 -9.06
N VAL A 15 3.11 2.40 -8.31
CA VAL A 15 3.58 3.66 -8.91
C VAL A 15 4.88 3.46 -9.68
N TYR A 16 5.77 2.60 -9.19
CA TYR A 16 6.99 2.20 -9.91
C TYR A 16 6.68 1.50 -11.23
N LEU A 17 5.70 0.58 -11.26
CA LEU A 17 5.31 -0.08 -12.51
C LEU A 17 4.83 0.93 -13.55
N VAL A 18 3.93 1.85 -13.16
CA VAL A 18 3.37 2.87 -14.05
C VAL A 18 4.47 3.77 -14.60
N ASP A 19 5.41 4.20 -13.76
CA ASP A 19 6.50 5.08 -14.20
C ASP A 19 7.52 4.34 -15.07
N LEU A 20 7.83 3.08 -14.78
CA LEU A 20 8.68 2.25 -15.66
C LEU A 20 8.03 1.99 -17.02
N GLU A 21 6.71 1.76 -17.06
CA GLU A 21 5.97 1.54 -18.31
C GLU A 21 5.99 2.77 -19.24
N LYS A 22 6.21 3.99 -18.70
CA LYS A 22 6.39 5.21 -19.53
C LYS A 22 7.67 5.16 -20.38
N HIS A 23 8.70 4.41 -19.96
CA HIS A 23 9.96 4.24 -20.68
C HIS A 23 9.88 3.11 -21.74
N SER A 24 8.82 3.14 -22.56
CA SER A 24 8.52 2.11 -23.57
C SER A 24 9.58 1.98 -24.68
N ASP A 25 10.45 2.98 -24.81
CA ASP A 25 11.63 3.00 -25.68
C ASP A 25 12.77 2.10 -25.16
N ALA A 26 12.77 1.77 -23.87
CA ALA A 26 13.78 0.94 -23.21
C ALA A 26 13.19 -0.36 -22.61
N ILE A 27 11.94 -0.33 -22.19
CA ILE A 27 11.31 -1.41 -21.44
C ILE A 27 10.26 -2.12 -22.31
N ASP A 28 10.33 -3.45 -22.32
CA ASP A 28 9.41 -4.35 -23.03
C ASP A 28 8.33 -4.93 -22.10
N GLY A 29 8.55 -4.87 -20.79
CA GLY A 29 7.54 -5.23 -19.80
C GLY A 29 8.02 -5.10 -18.36
N THR A 30 7.08 -4.93 -17.45
CA THR A 30 7.32 -4.82 -16.01
C THR A 30 6.35 -5.72 -15.25
N TRP A 31 6.80 -6.24 -14.11
CA TRP A 31 5.98 -7.04 -13.22
C TRP A 31 6.32 -6.74 -11.77
N LEU A 32 5.32 -6.70 -10.91
CA LEU A 32 5.47 -6.55 -9.47
C LEU A 32 5.20 -7.89 -8.80
N ASN A 33 6.05 -8.28 -7.86
CA ASN A 33 5.77 -9.47 -7.07
C ASN A 33 4.53 -9.26 -6.19
N ARG A 34 3.90 -10.34 -5.74
CA ARG A 34 2.69 -10.26 -4.88
C ARG A 34 2.87 -9.41 -3.62
N LYS A 35 4.10 -9.33 -3.08
CA LYS A 35 4.42 -8.55 -1.88
C LYS A 35 4.54 -7.05 -2.16
N GLY A 36 4.72 -6.63 -3.40
CA GLY A 36 4.91 -5.24 -3.78
C GLY A 36 6.31 -4.68 -3.55
N THR A 37 7.29 -5.54 -3.30
CA THR A 37 8.65 -5.15 -2.89
C THR A 37 9.69 -5.35 -3.98
N VAL A 38 9.36 -6.09 -5.04
CA VAL A 38 10.29 -6.38 -6.13
C VAL A 38 9.60 -6.13 -7.46
N VAL A 39 10.28 -5.38 -8.32
CA VAL A 39 9.87 -5.16 -9.71
C VAL A 39 10.83 -5.93 -10.63
N ALA A 40 10.27 -6.79 -11.48
CA ALA A 40 10.99 -7.38 -12.60
C ALA A 40 10.85 -6.49 -13.83
N VAL A 41 11.95 -6.20 -14.50
CA VAL A 41 11.99 -5.36 -15.72
C VAL A 41 12.56 -6.17 -16.87
N LYS A 42 11.79 -6.31 -17.95
CA LYS A 42 12.26 -6.86 -19.21
C LYS A 42 12.74 -5.71 -20.09
N TRP A 43 14.05 -5.61 -20.26
CA TRP A 43 14.67 -4.62 -21.14
C TRP A 43 14.58 -5.02 -22.61
N ARG A 44 14.53 -4.02 -23.51
CA ARG A 44 14.73 -4.26 -24.94
C ARG A 44 16.19 -4.64 -25.23
N SER A 45 16.41 -5.44 -26.27
CA SER A 45 17.70 -6.06 -26.60
C SER A 45 18.85 -5.08 -26.89
N ALA A 46 18.55 -3.82 -27.21
CA ALA A 46 19.55 -2.79 -27.55
C ALA A 46 19.79 -1.73 -26.45
N VAL A 47 19.27 -1.93 -25.23
CA VAL A 47 19.42 -0.95 -24.14
C VAL A 47 20.75 -1.17 -23.42
N SER A 48 21.63 -0.16 -23.46
CA SER A 48 22.92 -0.16 -22.74
C SER A 48 22.73 -0.15 -21.22
N ALA A 49 23.72 -0.63 -20.47
CA ALA A 49 23.70 -0.63 -19.01
C ALA A 49 23.45 0.78 -18.43
N ASP A 50 24.16 1.79 -18.94
CA ASP A 50 24.00 3.19 -18.52
C ASP A 50 22.58 3.71 -18.72
N LYS A 51 21.92 3.33 -19.83
CA LYS A 51 20.52 3.72 -20.08
C LYS A 51 19.57 3.01 -19.12
N ARG A 52 19.83 1.75 -18.76
CA ARG A 52 19.04 1.02 -17.75
C ARG A 52 19.16 1.71 -16.39
N GLU A 53 20.38 2.03 -15.97
CA GLU A 53 20.65 2.72 -14.72
C GLU A 53 19.99 4.11 -14.68
N ALA A 54 20.10 4.89 -15.77
CA ALA A 54 19.46 6.20 -15.87
C ALA A 54 17.93 6.12 -15.72
N VAL A 55 17.28 5.14 -16.35
CA VAL A 55 15.83 4.90 -16.20
C VAL A 55 15.48 4.54 -14.74
N LEU A 56 16.18 3.58 -14.16
CA LEU A 56 15.93 3.16 -12.77
C LEU A 56 16.13 4.31 -11.78
N LYS A 57 17.19 5.11 -11.97
CA LYS A 57 17.48 6.28 -11.14
C LYS A 57 16.44 7.37 -11.28
N ALA A 58 15.96 7.65 -12.50
CA ALA A 58 14.91 8.62 -12.75
C ALA A 58 13.61 8.22 -12.04
N VAL A 59 13.19 6.96 -12.19
CA VAL A 59 11.99 6.43 -11.53
C VAL A 59 12.15 6.42 -10.00
N GLY A 60 13.29 5.97 -9.47
CA GLY A 60 13.55 5.99 -8.04
C GLY A 60 13.47 7.40 -7.46
N THR A 61 14.12 8.37 -8.12
CA THR A 61 14.11 9.79 -7.70
C THR A 61 12.70 10.38 -7.70
N ALA A 62 11.87 10.06 -8.70
CA ALA A 62 10.48 10.53 -8.77
C ALA A 62 9.66 10.12 -7.54
N HIS A 63 10.00 8.98 -6.94
CA HIS A 63 9.32 8.42 -5.76
C HIS A 63 10.12 8.55 -4.45
N ASN A 64 11.19 9.34 -4.41
CA ASN A 64 12.07 9.50 -3.24
C ASN A 64 12.56 8.15 -2.66
N SER A 65 12.86 7.19 -3.54
CA SER A 65 13.37 5.88 -3.15
C SER A 65 14.54 5.48 -4.03
N GLU A 66 15.42 4.65 -3.48
CA GLU A 66 16.44 4.00 -4.27
C GLU A 66 15.92 2.67 -4.82
N LEU A 67 16.10 2.43 -6.12
CA LEU A 67 15.85 1.14 -6.74
C LEU A 67 17.18 0.41 -6.88
N THR A 68 17.42 -0.56 -6.03
CA THR A 68 18.64 -1.36 -6.05
C THR A 68 18.43 -2.63 -6.86
N ALA A 69 19.39 -2.97 -7.71
CA ALA A 69 19.40 -4.27 -8.37
C ALA A 69 19.55 -5.38 -7.33
N LEU A 70 18.83 -6.48 -7.52
CA LEU A 70 18.92 -7.65 -6.65
C LEU A 70 20.31 -8.29 -6.76
N THR A 71 20.78 -8.87 -5.66
CA THR A 71 21.95 -9.75 -5.70
C THR A 71 21.62 -11.03 -6.48
N PRO A 72 22.63 -11.73 -7.05
CA PRO A 72 22.40 -12.99 -7.78
C PRO A 72 21.67 -14.05 -6.93
N LYS A 73 21.87 -14.05 -5.62
CA LYS A 73 21.19 -14.96 -4.69
C LYS A 73 19.70 -14.65 -4.56
N GLU A 74 19.36 -13.37 -4.43
CA GLU A 74 17.96 -12.93 -4.36
C GLU A 74 17.25 -13.18 -5.69
N GLU A 75 17.91 -12.90 -6.81
CA GLU A 75 17.39 -13.19 -8.14
C GLU A 75 17.11 -14.69 -8.32
N ALA A 76 18.05 -15.57 -7.95
CA ALA A 76 17.87 -17.01 -8.03
C ALA A 76 16.70 -17.52 -7.15
N SER A 77 16.45 -16.89 -6.01
CA SER A 77 15.32 -17.25 -5.14
C SER A 77 13.95 -16.84 -5.71
N LEU A 78 13.94 -15.85 -6.60
CA LEU A 78 12.72 -15.28 -7.19
C LEU A 78 12.45 -15.83 -8.60
N SER A 79 13.50 -16.21 -9.34
CA SER A 79 13.42 -16.70 -10.73
C SER A 79 12.54 -17.94 -10.86
N GLY A 80 12.54 -18.84 -9.87
CA GLY A 80 11.69 -20.03 -9.86
C GLY A 80 10.18 -19.73 -9.81
N SER A 81 9.79 -18.51 -9.42
CA SER A 81 8.39 -18.07 -9.41
C SER A 81 8.02 -17.21 -10.62
N PHE A 82 8.98 -16.82 -11.47
CA PHE A 82 8.74 -15.91 -12.58
C PHE A 82 8.60 -16.68 -13.91
N PRO A 83 7.61 -16.37 -14.77
CA PRO A 83 6.51 -15.42 -14.61
C PRO A 83 5.19 -16.12 -14.20
N ASP A 84 5.12 -16.74 -13.02
CA ASP A 84 3.84 -17.25 -12.49
C ASP A 84 2.90 -16.06 -12.22
N LYS A 85 1.76 -16.04 -12.92
CA LYS A 85 0.73 -15.00 -12.80
C LYS A 85 0.10 -14.92 -11.40
N LYS A 86 0.26 -15.93 -10.55
CA LYS A 86 -0.18 -15.89 -9.15
C LYS A 86 0.83 -15.19 -8.23
N ALA A 87 2.07 -15.03 -8.69
CA ALA A 87 3.17 -14.44 -7.94
C ALA A 87 3.64 -13.09 -8.52
N TRP A 88 3.42 -12.85 -9.81
CA TRP A 88 3.88 -11.67 -10.55
C TRP A 88 2.75 -11.03 -11.35
N PHE A 89 2.61 -9.72 -11.20
CA PHE A 89 1.46 -8.95 -11.66
C PHE A 89 1.93 -7.76 -12.50
N ARG A 90 1.36 -7.59 -13.68
CA ARG A 90 1.53 -6.42 -14.55
C ARG A 90 0.60 -5.28 -14.14
N GLY A 91 0.77 -4.07 -14.69
CA GLY A 91 0.02 -2.87 -14.29
C GLY A 91 -1.48 -3.08 -14.01
N ARG A 92 -2.24 -3.64 -14.97
CA ARG A 92 -3.68 -3.92 -14.77
C ARG A 92 -3.98 -4.99 -13.71
N GLU A 93 -3.11 -5.98 -13.55
CA GLU A 93 -3.25 -7.04 -12.55
C GLU A 93 -2.96 -6.49 -11.13
N VAL A 94 -2.18 -5.40 -11.03
CA VAL A 94 -1.96 -4.68 -9.77
C VAL A 94 -3.20 -3.87 -9.33
N ASP A 95 -4.07 -3.46 -10.25
CA ASP A 95 -5.37 -2.89 -9.87
C ASP A 95 -6.26 -3.93 -9.18
N GLU A 96 -6.20 -5.20 -9.59
CA GLU A 96 -6.91 -6.28 -8.93
C GLU A 96 -6.37 -6.52 -7.52
N LEU A 97 -5.03 -6.50 -7.35
CA LEU A 97 -4.39 -6.54 -6.03
C LEU A 97 -4.80 -5.35 -5.16
N SER A 98 -4.92 -4.16 -5.74
CA SER A 98 -5.36 -2.95 -5.02
C SER A 98 -6.79 -3.11 -4.49
N ARG A 99 -7.68 -3.72 -5.28
CA ARG A 99 -9.05 -4.04 -4.83
C ARG A 99 -9.07 -5.12 -3.74
N GLU A 100 -8.24 -6.17 -3.87
CA GLU A 100 -8.09 -7.18 -2.81
C GLU A 100 -7.62 -6.53 -1.50
N GLU A 101 -6.66 -5.61 -1.59
CA GLU A 101 -6.15 -4.88 -0.45
C GLU A 101 -7.22 -3.97 0.18
N ALA A 102 -7.98 -3.23 -0.63
CA ALA A 102 -9.10 -2.40 -0.18
C ALA A 102 -10.14 -3.21 0.62
N ARG A 103 -10.48 -4.42 0.16
CA ARG A 103 -11.38 -5.33 0.88
C ARG A 103 -10.85 -5.71 2.26
N ILE A 104 -9.56 -6.01 2.37
CA ILE A 104 -8.97 -6.39 3.65
C ILE A 104 -8.93 -5.19 4.61
N ILE A 105 -8.63 -3.98 4.12
CA ILE A 105 -8.67 -2.77 4.97
C ILE A 105 -10.09 -2.51 5.43
N ALA A 106 -11.07 -2.56 4.52
CA ALA A 106 -12.47 -2.37 4.87
C ALA A 106 -12.89 -3.33 5.98
N LYS A 107 -12.56 -4.62 5.88
CA LYS A 107 -12.81 -5.60 6.95
C LYS A 107 -12.17 -5.21 8.28
N ASN A 108 -10.92 -4.75 8.26
CA ASN A 108 -10.22 -4.31 9.47
C ASN A 108 -10.83 -3.03 10.08
N THR A 109 -11.22 -2.07 9.23
CA THR A 109 -11.96 -0.87 9.64
C THR A 109 -13.28 -1.27 10.30
N MET A 110 -14.04 -2.17 9.66
CA MET A 110 -15.30 -2.69 10.20
C MET A 110 -15.10 -3.43 11.52
N ASN A 111 -14.04 -4.21 11.68
CA ASN A 111 -13.70 -4.83 12.97
C ASN A 111 -13.54 -3.80 14.09
N GLY A 112 -12.90 -2.66 13.84
CA GLY A 112 -12.81 -1.58 14.83
C GLY A 112 -14.17 -1.02 15.23
N TYR A 113 -15.10 -0.89 14.27
CA TYR A 113 -16.47 -0.48 14.57
C TYR A 113 -17.25 -1.57 15.32
N ARG A 114 -17.03 -2.87 15.01
CA ARG A 114 -17.63 -4.01 15.73
C ARG A 114 -17.17 -4.06 17.19
N GLU A 115 -15.87 -3.93 17.43
CA GLU A 115 -15.27 -3.95 18.78
C GLU A 115 -15.83 -2.85 19.68
N LYS A 116 -16.09 -1.67 19.09
CA LYS A 116 -16.70 -0.54 19.77
C LYS A 116 -18.25 -0.61 19.83
N GLN A 117 -18.85 -1.68 19.30
CA GLN A 117 -20.30 -1.90 19.25
C GLN A 117 -21.07 -0.80 18.51
N LEU A 118 -20.47 -0.25 17.46
CA LEU A 118 -20.99 0.90 16.72
C LEU A 118 -21.81 0.51 15.47
N LEU A 119 -21.81 -0.78 15.12
CA LEU A 119 -22.50 -1.30 13.94
C LEU A 119 -23.79 -1.99 14.34
N LYS A 120 -24.86 -1.68 13.60
CA LYS A 120 -26.08 -2.48 13.64
C LYS A 120 -26.04 -3.52 12.52
N PRO A 121 -26.49 -4.76 12.77
CA PRO A 121 -26.53 -5.81 11.74
C PRO A 121 -27.31 -5.41 10.48
N SER A 122 -28.27 -4.48 10.60
CA SER A 122 -29.14 -4.03 9.52
C SER A 122 -28.42 -3.32 8.38
N PHE A 123 -27.26 -2.69 8.63
CA PHE A 123 -26.53 -1.91 7.62
C PHE A 123 -25.06 -2.30 7.47
N GLU A 124 -24.56 -3.19 8.32
CA GLU A 124 -23.14 -3.56 8.39
C GLU A 124 -22.56 -3.99 7.03
N LYS A 125 -23.27 -4.84 6.27
CA LYS A 125 -22.79 -5.31 4.97
C LYS A 125 -22.71 -4.19 3.93
N GLN A 126 -23.70 -3.30 3.90
CA GLN A 126 -23.74 -2.19 2.98
C GLN A 126 -22.67 -1.15 3.33
N PHE A 127 -22.47 -0.88 4.62
CA PHE A 127 -21.41 0.01 5.08
C PHE A 127 -20.00 -0.58 4.82
N GLU A 128 -19.80 -1.89 5.02
CA GLU A 128 -18.53 -2.56 4.64
C GLU A 128 -18.24 -2.39 3.14
N ALA A 129 -19.26 -2.53 2.29
CA ALA A 129 -19.12 -2.35 0.85
C ALA A 129 -18.82 -0.88 0.47
N ASP A 130 -19.44 0.09 1.13
CA ASP A 130 -19.12 1.52 0.94
C ASP A 130 -17.67 1.82 1.33
N VAL A 131 -17.20 1.29 2.45
CA VAL A 131 -15.81 1.45 2.92
C VAL A 131 -14.82 0.75 1.96
N GLU A 132 -15.12 -0.46 1.48
CA GLU A 132 -14.31 -1.15 0.45
C GLU A 132 -14.19 -0.29 -0.80
N LYS A 133 -15.31 0.29 -1.26
CA LYS A 133 -15.31 1.17 -2.43
C LYS A 133 -14.46 2.42 -2.22
N ILE A 134 -14.58 3.09 -1.07
CA ILE A 134 -13.78 4.28 -0.74
C ILE A 134 -12.28 3.98 -0.83
N TYR A 135 -11.82 2.87 -0.25
CA TYR A 135 -10.41 2.48 -0.34
C TYR A 135 -9.99 2.05 -1.74
N ALA A 136 -10.86 1.35 -2.47
CA ALA A 136 -10.58 0.96 -3.84
C ALA A 136 -10.41 2.20 -4.74
N ASP A 137 -11.31 3.16 -4.64
CA ASP A 137 -11.26 4.43 -5.38
C ASP A 137 -9.99 5.21 -5.02
N LEU A 138 -9.61 5.26 -3.73
CA LEU A 138 -8.32 5.80 -3.32
C LEU A 138 -7.17 5.13 -4.08
N PHE A 139 -7.01 3.80 -3.96
CA PHE A 139 -5.85 3.10 -4.52
C PHE A 139 -5.79 3.12 -6.06
N LEU A 140 -6.95 3.20 -6.71
CA LEU A 140 -7.01 3.36 -8.15
C LEU A 140 -6.66 4.78 -8.58
N SER A 141 -6.92 5.79 -7.74
CA SER A 141 -6.58 7.20 -8.01
C SER A 141 -5.14 7.59 -7.71
N LEU A 142 -4.40 6.79 -6.92
CA LEU A 142 -3.01 7.09 -6.57
C LEU A 142 -2.12 7.04 -7.81
N SER A 143 -1.48 8.17 -8.09
CA SER A 143 -0.48 8.32 -9.14
C SER A 143 0.94 8.38 -8.58
N SER A 144 1.06 8.75 -7.29
CA SER A 144 2.32 8.89 -6.57
C SER A 144 2.15 8.58 -5.09
N TYR A 145 3.25 8.20 -4.43
CA TYR A 145 3.30 8.09 -2.98
C TYR A 145 2.99 9.43 -2.29
N LYS A 146 3.32 10.57 -2.93
CA LYS A 146 3.04 11.91 -2.39
C LYS A 146 1.54 12.19 -2.24
N ASP A 147 0.71 11.43 -2.96
CA ASP A 147 -0.74 11.52 -2.88
C ASP A 147 -1.27 10.91 -1.56
N LEU A 148 -0.47 10.11 -0.85
CA LEU A 148 -0.78 9.59 0.50
C LEU A 148 -0.28 10.56 1.58
N ASN A 149 -0.98 11.67 1.73
CA ASN A 149 -0.69 12.71 2.71
C ASN A 149 -1.88 12.94 3.66
N THR A 150 -1.68 13.78 4.67
CA THR A 150 -2.71 14.11 5.69
C THR A 150 -4.03 14.57 5.08
N GLU A 151 -4.01 15.37 4.02
CA GLU A 151 -5.23 15.83 3.35
C GLU A 151 -6.01 14.66 2.73
N THR A 152 -5.29 13.74 2.06
CA THR A 152 -5.90 12.51 1.55
C THR A 152 -6.48 11.66 2.67
N TYR A 153 -5.77 11.49 3.79
CA TYR A 153 -6.29 10.73 4.94
C TYR A 153 -7.56 11.36 5.51
N ASN A 154 -7.54 12.67 5.78
CA ASN A 154 -8.70 13.40 6.29
C ASN A 154 -9.90 13.30 5.33
N ARG A 155 -9.65 13.34 4.02
CA ARG A 155 -10.70 13.16 3.01
C ARG A 155 -11.32 11.77 3.05
N ILE A 156 -10.51 10.71 3.19
CA ILE A 156 -11.01 9.34 3.29
C ILE A 156 -11.79 9.15 4.59
N GLU A 157 -11.32 9.69 5.71
CA GLU A 157 -12.05 9.68 6.98
C GLU A 157 -13.42 10.36 6.85
N ALA A 158 -13.46 11.55 6.23
CA ALA A 158 -14.71 12.25 5.97
C ALA A 158 -15.65 11.45 5.06
N GLN A 159 -15.14 10.73 4.07
CA GLN A 159 -15.95 9.87 3.21
C GLN A 159 -16.50 8.66 3.97
N ILE A 160 -15.70 8.02 4.83
CA ILE A 160 -16.14 6.91 5.67
C ILE A 160 -17.20 7.39 6.67
N GLN A 161 -16.98 8.54 7.30
CA GLN A 161 -17.94 9.18 8.19
C GLN A 161 -19.27 9.43 7.48
N ALA A 162 -19.24 10.10 6.33
CA ALA A 162 -20.44 10.39 5.54
C ALA A 162 -21.13 9.10 5.07
N ALA A 163 -20.39 8.04 4.75
CA ALA A 163 -20.96 6.74 4.41
C ALA A 163 -21.69 6.10 5.60
N GLY A 164 -21.13 6.17 6.81
CA GLY A 164 -21.78 5.67 8.02
C GLY A 164 -23.03 6.47 8.38
N GLU A 165 -22.96 7.80 8.29
CA GLU A 165 -24.08 8.71 8.57
C GLU A 165 -25.31 8.47 7.70
N LYS A 166 -25.16 7.91 6.48
CA LYS A 166 -26.30 7.47 5.66
C LYS A 166 -27.18 6.44 6.38
N TYR A 167 -26.60 5.63 7.27
CA TYR A 167 -27.29 4.54 7.95
C TYR A 167 -27.71 4.88 9.39
N VAL A 168 -26.97 5.75 10.07
CA VAL A 168 -27.22 6.09 11.48
C VAL A 168 -27.73 7.52 11.70
N GLY A 169 -27.75 8.35 10.65
CA GLY A 169 -28.08 9.77 10.72
C GLY A 169 -26.84 10.65 10.94
N ILE A 170 -26.92 11.89 10.48
CA ILE A 170 -25.83 12.89 10.56
C ILE A 170 -25.42 13.10 12.03
N GLY A 171 -24.11 13.06 12.30
CA GLY A 171 -23.55 13.27 13.64
C GLY A 171 -23.67 12.07 14.59
N ASN A 172 -24.38 11.01 14.21
CA ASN A 172 -24.53 9.80 15.03
C ASN A 172 -23.47 8.73 14.72
N MET A 173 -22.70 8.91 13.64
CA MET A 173 -21.60 8.02 13.34
C MET A 173 -20.36 8.47 14.13
N PRO A 174 -19.76 7.62 14.97
CA PRO A 174 -18.54 7.94 15.67
C PRO A 174 -17.36 8.01 14.70
N HIS A 175 -16.49 9.00 14.91
CA HIS A 175 -15.30 9.18 14.12
C HIS A 175 -14.31 8.03 14.33
N VAL A 176 -13.78 7.48 13.23
CA VAL A 176 -12.69 6.50 13.25
C VAL A 176 -11.49 7.10 12.58
N GLU A 177 -10.50 7.42 13.40
CA GLU A 177 -9.16 7.77 12.93
C GLU A 177 -8.56 6.58 12.19
N LEU A 178 -8.11 6.83 10.97
CA LEU A 178 -7.32 5.87 10.21
C LEU A 178 -5.93 5.85 10.82
N CYS A 179 -5.47 4.66 11.23
CA CYS A 179 -4.11 4.52 11.71
C CYS A 179 -3.13 4.88 10.59
N ILE A 180 -2.51 6.05 10.72
CA ILE A 180 -1.38 6.48 9.91
C ILE A 180 -0.21 5.60 10.32
N ALA A 181 0.28 4.73 9.43
CA ALA A 181 1.58 4.11 9.65
C ALA A 181 2.60 5.25 9.74
N PRO A 182 3.45 5.32 10.78
CA PRO A 182 4.49 6.33 10.83
C PRO A 182 5.29 6.24 9.53
N LYS A 183 5.64 7.41 8.97
CA LYS A 183 6.61 7.47 7.87
C LYS A 183 7.75 6.52 8.20
N LEU A 184 8.13 5.68 7.25
CA LEU A 184 9.43 5.00 7.27
C LEU A 184 10.51 6.09 7.07
N GLU A 185 10.65 6.99 8.04
CA GLU A 185 11.86 7.79 8.18
C GLU A 185 12.92 6.84 8.74
N GLY A 186 14.04 6.78 8.01
CA GLY A 186 15.03 5.71 8.10
C GLY A 186 15.41 5.36 9.53
N THR A 187 15.29 4.07 9.85
CA THR A 187 15.82 3.50 11.07
C THR A 187 17.34 3.69 11.10
N LYS A 188 17.81 4.74 11.76
CA LYS A 188 19.06 4.65 12.52
C LYS A 188 18.70 4.12 13.89
N GLY A 189 19.25 2.94 14.16
CA GLY A 189 18.76 2.03 15.17
C GLY A 189 18.77 2.59 16.58
N GLU A 190 17.78 2.16 17.34
CA GLU A 190 17.98 1.87 18.75
C GLU A 190 17.52 0.44 19.00
N SER A 191 18.51 -0.38 19.33
CA SER A 191 18.38 -1.75 19.77
C SER A 191 17.55 -1.79 21.05
N CYS A 192 16.41 -2.48 21.02
CA CYS A 192 15.77 -2.99 22.22
C CYS A 192 16.65 -4.10 22.81
N SER A 193 17.69 -3.70 23.54
CA SER A 193 18.49 -4.60 24.36
C SER A 193 18.12 -4.44 25.83
N GLN A 194 17.58 -5.53 26.36
CA GLN A 194 17.55 -5.95 27.76
C GLN A 194 16.47 -5.35 28.67
N ALA A 195 15.44 -6.19 28.84
CA ALA A 195 14.48 -6.13 29.92
C ALA A 195 15.17 -6.21 31.29
N THR A 196 15.12 -5.12 32.03
CA THR A 196 14.93 -5.18 33.48
C THR A 196 13.71 -4.32 33.81
N GLY A 197 12.79 -4.93 34.55
CA GLY A 197 11.38 -4.53 34.58
C GLY A 197 11.12 -3.14 35.18
N LYS A 198 10.22 -2.41 34.51
CA LYS A 198 9.02 -1.79 35.10
C LYS A 198 8.11 -1.29 33.98
N SER A 199 6.83 -1.63 34.11
CA SER A 199 5.72 -1.33 33.21
C SER A 199 5.61 0.18 32.93
N CYS A 200 5.63 0.57 31.66
CA CYS A 200 5.41 1.95 31.21
C CYS A 200 3.91 2.17 30.91
N CYS A 201 3.09 2.20 31.96
CA CYS A 201 1.73 2.73 31.91
C CYS A 201 1.34 3.13 33.33
N ASP A 202 1.68 4.36 33.74
CA ASP A 202 0.88 5.07 34.74
C ASP A 202 0.81 6.55 34.36
N LYS A 203 -0.44 7.04 34.46
CA LYS A 203 -0.95 8.32 34.00
C LYS A 203 -0.46 9.48 34.86
N ASN A 204 -0.38 10.66 34.25
CA ASN A 204 -0.85 11.90 34.86
C ASN A 204 -1.85 12.54 33.90
#